data_AF-A0A538A971-F1
#
_entry.id   AF-A0A538A971-F1
#
_cell.length_a   1.000
_cell.length_b   1.000
_cell.length_c   1.000
_cell.angle_alpha   90.00
_cell.angle_beta   90.00
_cell.angle_gamma   90.00
#
_symmetry.space_group_name_H-M   'P 1'
#
loop_
_entity.id
_entity.type
_entity.pdbx_description
1 polymer ?
#
loop_
_entity_poly.entity_id
_entity_poly.type
_entity_poly.pdbx_seq_one_letter_code
_entity_poly.pdbx_strand_id
1 'polypeptide(L)'
;MPARPIRGVICAEAVGLLGAVAAAVLLAGKANWELPLVAVLLVAAVIGDLTAQDTAAARIKISSSFLAIVTAIVLLGATPAALIGTVTILAGWLRFRYTGAALLNNLFAFAWFPILSWTAFQAVVSTTGVDGGDGLFYLLVFGTFVLALGLNFLLVVGERSYVERDPLWNAVRIVLVPLLPTELVSGLIAVGLAYLYVKVGLASLALFAIALLVLQYLMGALLLSQQRGDELELRARQLAGFQVGLLSALLRTLDLRDRMTARHSAAVARYSREIAAAAGMSEEEQELAHTAGLLHDIGKFILSDKILSGEADLSEKDWVEIRKHPYEGARIVSEIDGYRPVGEIILAHHERLDGLGYPRGLQRDDIPATAKIISVA
;
A
#
# COMPACT_ATOMS: atom_id res chain seq x y z
N MET A 1 5.78 8.82 21.57
CA MET A 1 4.86 8.21 22.55
C MET A 1 3.44 8.54 22.12
N PRO A 2 2.49 7.60 22.04
CA PRO A 2 1.10 7.95 21.76
C PRO A 2 0.61 8.92 22.86
N ALA A 3 -0.01 10.02 22.46
CA ALA A 3 -0.56 11.00 23.39
C ALA A 3 -1.62 10.31 24.26
N ARG A 4 -1.51 10.45 25.58
CA ARG A 4 -2.51 9.89 26.49
C ARG A 4 -3.81 10.69 26.35
N PRO A 5 -4.97 10.02 26.24
CA PRO A 5 -6.25 10.72 26.14
C PRO A 5 -6.46 11.61 27.37
N ILE A 6 -6.96 12.82 27.12
CA ILE A 6 -7.18 13.83 28.16
C ILE A 6 -8.34 13.34 29.04
N ARG A 7 -8.19 13.38 30.37
CA ARG A 7 -9.22 12.89 31.31
C ARG A 7 -10.62 13.47 31.05
N GLY A 8 -10.71 14.69 30.53
CA GLY A 8 -11.97 15.33 30.14
C GLY A 8 -12.67 14.63 28.98
N VAL A 9 -11.93 14.12 27.98
CA VAL A 9 -12.48 13.39 26.83
C VAL A 9 -13.09 12.07 27.28
N ILE A 10 -12.35 11.30 28.09
CA ILE A 10 -12.83 10.03 28.67
C ILE A 10 -14.11 10.26 29.48
N CYS A 11 -14.16 11.32 30.30
CA CYS A 11 -15.35 11.65 31.08
C CYS A 11 -16.54 12.01 30.19
N ALA A 12 -16.32 12.81 29.13
CA ALA A 12 -17.35 13.19 28.18
C ALA A 12 -17.90 11.98 27.41
N GLU A 13 -17.04 11.06 26.97
CA GLU A 13 -17.46 9.81 26.30
C GLU A 13 -18.26 8.90 27.23
N ALA A 14 -17.84 8.76 28.49
CA ALA A 14 -18.57 7.96 29.47
C ALA A 14 -19.97 8.53 29.76
N VAL A 15 -20.08 9.85 29.95
CA VAL A 15 -21.38 10.53 30.11
C VAL A 15 -22.20 10.43 28.83
N GLY A 16 -21.57 10.59 27.68
CA GLY A 16 -22.19 10.43 26.38
C GLY A 16 -22.74 9.03 26.14
N LEU A 17 -22.06 7.98 26.62
CA LEU A 17 -22.52 6.60 26.54
C LEU A 17 -23.78 6.38 27.40
N LEU A 18 -23.85 6.97 28.60
CA LEU A 18 -25.07 6.96 29.41
C LEU A 18 -26.23 7.65 28.68
N GLY A 19 -25.94 8.75 27.97
CA GLY A 19 -26.89 9.41 27.08
C GLY A 19 -27.37 8.50 25.95
N ALA A 20 -26.47 7.72 25.33
CA ALA A 20 -26.83 6.76 24.29
C ALA A 20 -27.75 5.66 24.83
N VAL A 21 -27.47 5.15 26.03
CA VAL A 21 -28.34 4.16 26.71
C VAL A 21 -29.72 4.74 26.96
N ALA A 22 -29.81 5.97 27.49
CA ALA A 22 -31.09 6.64 27.71
C ALA A 22 -31.87 6.83 26.39
N ALA A 23 -31.20 7.28 25.32
CA ALA A 23 -31.80 7.42 23.99
C ALA A 23 -32.27 6.07 23.44
N ALA A 24 -31.46 5.01 23.57
CA ALA A 24 -31.80 3.66 23.15
C ALA A 24 -33.03 3.11 23.90
N VAL A 25 -33.16 3.37 25.20
CA VAL A 25 -34.34 2.98 26.00
C VAL A 25 -35.58 3.74 25.53
N LEU A 26 -35.48 5.05 25.30
CA LEU A 26 -36.61 5.87 24.82
C LEU A 26 -37.09 5.46 23.43
N LEU A 27 -36.18 5.01 22.57
CA LEU A 27 -36.48 4.57 21.21
C LEU A 27 -36.86 3.09 21.12
N ALA A 28 -36.69 2.30 22.20
CA ALA A 28 -36.93 0.86 22.20
C ALA A 28 -38.36 0.48 21.81
N GLY A 29 -39.35 1.30 22.19
CA GLY A 29 -40.77 1.08 21.85
C GLY A 29 -41.11 1.35 20.38
N LYS A 30 -40.23 2.03 19.64
CA LYS A 30 -40.38 2.28 18.19
C LYS A 30 -39.56 1.31 17.34
N ALA A 31 -38.73 0.50 17.98
CA ALA A 31 -37.88 -0.46 17.30
C ALA A 31 -38.67 -1.72 16.92
N ASN A 32 -38.25 -2.33 15.83
CA ASN A 32 -38.70 -3.63 15.42
C ASN A 32 -37.81 -4.71 16.06
N TRP A 33 -38.41 -5.56 16.89
CA TRP A 33 -37.72 -6.60 17.66
C TRP A 33 -37.88 -8.00 17.06
N GLU A 34 -37.91 -8.11 15.73
CA GLU A 34 -37.88 -9.40 15.03
C GLU A 34 -36.63 -10.21 15.42
N LEU A 35 -36.75 -11.04 16.46
CA LEU A 35 -35.64 -11.74 17.12
C LEU A 35 -34.78 -12.57 16.16
N PRO A 36 -35.33 -13.28 15.15
CA PRO A 36 -34.50 -14.01 14.20
C PRO A 36 -33.59 -13.08 13.38
N LEU A 37 -34.10 -11.92 12.95
CA LEU A 37 -33.33 -10.93 12.21
C LEU A 37 -32.27 -10.28 13.12
N VAL A 38 -32.62 -9.95 14.36
CA VAL A 38 -31.66 -9.46 15.38
C VAL A 38 -30.52 -10.47 15.56
N ALA A 39 -30.83 -11.75 15.73
CA ALA A 39 -29.84 -12.80 15.95
C ALA A 39 -28.90 -12.96 14.75
N VAL A 40 -29.44 -13.01 13.52
CA VAL A 40 -28.63 -13.14 12.30
C VAL A 40 -27.71 -11.94 12.13
N LEU A 41 -28.22 -10.71 12.29
CA LEU A 41 -27.43 -9.50 12.16
C LEU A 41 -26.38 -9.37 13.26
N LEU A 42 -26.68 -9.81 14.48
CA LEU A 42 -25.73 -9.84 15.59
C LEU A 42 -24.59 -10.82 15.31
N VAL A 43 -24.91 -12.06 14.94
CA VAL A 43 -23.90 -13.10 14.64
C VAL A 43 -23.03 -12.67 13.47
N ALA A 44 -23.65 -12.15 12.41
CA ALA A 44 -22.96 -11.55 11.28
C ALA A 44 -21.98 -10.44 11.69
N ALA A 45 -22.44 -9.48 12.48
CA ALA A 45 -21.62 -8.36 12.92
C ALA A 45 -20.44 -8.82 13.79
N VAL A 46 -20.69 -9.72 14.74
CA VAL A 46 -19.66 -10.28 15.61
C VAL A 46 -18.63 -11.10 14.83
N ILE A 47 -19.06 -11.98 13.93
CA ILE A 47 -18.14 -12.78 13.10
C ILE A 47 -17.32 -11.86 12.18
N GLY A 48 -17.97 -10.89 11.54
CA GLY A 48 -17.30 -9.92 10.68
C GLY A 48 -16.22 -9.14 11.42
N ASP A 49 -16.48 -8.75 12.66
CA ASP A 49 -15.53 -8.00 13.49
C ASP A 49 -14.40 -8.88 14.06
N LEU A 50 -14.70 -10.13 14.46
CA LEU A 50 -13.71 -11.08 14.98
C LEU A 50 -12.74 -11.59 13.90
N THR A 51 -13.18 -11.60 12.64
CA THR A 51 -12.37 -12.04 11.50
C THR A 51 -11.73 -10.88 10.74
N ALA A 52 -12.04 -9.64 11.14
CA ALA A 52 -11.39 -8.45 10.62
C ALA A 52 -9.87 -8.59 10.75
N GLN A 53 -9.16 -8.21 9.71
CA GLN A 53 -7.71 -8.25 9.67
C GLN A 53 -7.14 -6.84 9.81
N ASP A 54 -6.08 -6.72 10.59
CA ASP A 54 -5.31 -5.49 10.71
C ASP A 54 -4.38 -5.37 9.50
N THR A 55 -4.54 -4.31 8.71
CA THR A 55 -3.57 -3.98 7.66
C THR A 55 -2.40 -3.23 8.30
N ALA A 56 -1.22 -3.84 8.31
CA ALA A 56 0.00 -3.22 8.84
C ALA A 56 0.36 -1.90 8.12
N ALA A 57 -0.01 -1.78 6.84
CA ALA A 57 0.25 -0.61 6.01
C ALA A 57 -0.65 0.60 6.33
N ALA A 58 -1.91 0.38 6.75
CA ALA A 58 -2.87 1.46 6.94
C ALA A 58 -3.29 1.68 8.41
N ARG A 59 -2.97 0.75 9.33
CA ARG A 59 -3.47 0.75 10.73
C ARG A 59 -5.00 0.86 10.81
N ILE A 60 -5.71 0.31 9.84
CA ILE A 60 -7.18 0.33 9.80
C ILE A 60 -7.69 -1.11 9.83
N LYS A 61 -8.65 -1.32 10.72
CA LYS A 61 -9.43 -2.55 10.81
C LYS A 61 -10.57 -2.47 9.80
N ILE A 62 -10.56 -3.34 8.80
CA ILE A 62 -11.65 -3.46 7.83
C ILE A 62 -12.54 -4.62 8.27
N SER A 63 -13.80 -4.32 8.60
CA SER A 63 -14.76 -5.28 9.15
C SER A 63 -16.06 -5.26 8.34
N SER A 64 -16.59 -6.44 8.03
CA SER A 64 -17.93 -6.57 7.43
C SER A 64 -19.06 -6.29 8.41
N SER A 65 -18.75 -6.05 9.69
CA SER A 65 -19.75 -5.75 10.73
C SER A 65 -20.55 -4.48 10.43
N PHE A 66 -19.96 -3.53 9.70
CA PHE A 66 -20.60 -2.28 9.35
C PHE A 66 -21.88 -2.50 8.52
N LEU A 67 -21.83 -3.40 7.52
CA LEU A 67 -22.98 -3.74 6.69
C LEU A 67 -24.15 -4.31 7.52
N ALA A 68 -23.85 -5.20 8.48
CA ALA A 68 -24.87 -5.77 9.36
C ALA A 68 -25.50 -4.72 10.27
N ILE A 69 -24.71 -3.81 10.83
CA ILE A 69 -25.21 -2.74 11.70
C ILE A 69 -26.08 -1.76 10.91
N VAL A 70 -25.66 -1.33 9.71
CA VAL A 70 -26.47 -0.43 8.88
C VAL A 70 -27.77 -1.09 8.42
N THR A 71 -27.73 -2.39 8.12
CA THR A 71 -28.96 -3.14 7.83
C THR A 71 -29.89 -3.16 9.04
N ALA A 72 -29.35 -3.32 10.26
CA ALA A 72 -30.13 -3.23 11.49
C ALA A 72 -30.75 -1.83 11.69
N ILE A 73 -30.01 -0.75 11.37
CA ILE A 73 -30.52 0.63 11.46
C ILE A 73 -31.84 0.74 10.70
N VAL A 74 -31.88 0.26 9.46
CA VAL A 74 -33.05 0.42 8.59
C VAL A 74 -34.18 -0.56 8.94
N LEU A 75 -33.86 -1.83 9.21
CA LEU A 75 -34.87 -2.89 9.35
C LEU A 75 -35.36 -3.13 10.78
N LEU A 76 -34.51 -2.87 11.77
CA LEU A 76 -34.79 -3.10 13.19
C LEU A 76 -34.95 -1.79 13.98
N GLY A 77 -34.31 -0.71 13.53
CA GLY A 77 -34.36 0.60 14.16
C GLY A 77 -33.19 0.88 15.10
N ALA A 78 -33.24 2.03 15.77
CA ALA A 78 -32.13 2.58 16.55
C ALA A 78 -31.61 1.62 17.65
N THR A 79 -32.52 1.11 18.49
CA THR A 79 -32.13 0.37 19.71
C THR A 79 -31.47 -0.98 19.40
N PRO A 80 -32.02 -1.85 18.54
CA PRO A 80 -31.37 -3.11 18.20
C PRO A 80 -30.06 -2.88 17.43
N ALA A 81 -29.99 -1.87 16.56
CA ALA A 81 -28.77 -1.56 15.82
C ALA A 81 -27.63 -1.09 16.73
N ALA A 82 -27.92 -0.21 17.70
CA ALA A 82 -26.95 0.21 18.72
C ALA A 82 -26.52 -0.95 19.62
N LEU A 83 -27.45 -1.85 19.98
CA LEU A 83 -27.12 -3.06 20.74
C LEU A 83 -26.18 -3.98 19.96
N ILE A 84 -26.48 -4.23 18.68
CA ILE A 84 -25.62 -5.05 17.81
C ILE A 84 -24.23 -4.44 17.69
N GLY A 85 -24.14 -3.13 17.45
CA GLY A 85 -22.87 -2.41 17.35
C GLY A 85 -22.03 -2.52 18.63
N THR A 86 -22.63 -2.23 19.78
CA THR A 86 -21.92 -2.26 21.08
C THR A 86 -21.48 -3.66 21.47
N VAL A 87 -22.33 -4.68 21.30
CA VAL A 87 -21.95 -6.09 21.54
C VAL A 87 -20.82 -6.53 20.61
N THR A 88 -20.84 -6.10 19.35
CA THR A 88 -19.78 -6.38 18.37
C THR A 88 -18.44 -5.82 18.84
N ILE A 89 -18.41 -4.57 19.32
CA ILE A 89 -17.19 -3.95 19.85
C ILE A 89 -16.67 -4.66 21.10
N LEU A 90 -17.56 -5.07 22.02
CA LEU A 90 -17.17 -5.85 23.20
C LEU A 90 -16.56 -7.20 22.81
N ALA A 91 -17.18 -7.91 21.86
CA ALA A 91 -16.66 -9.18 21.36
C ALA A 91 -15.29 -9.00 20.68
N GLY A 92 -15.14 -7.99 19.83
CA GLY A 92 -13.87 -7.63 19.20
C GLY A 92 -12.78 -7.31 20.23
N TRP A 93 -13.12 -6.58 21.30
CA TRP A 93 -12.16 -6.26 22.36
C TRP A 93 -11.61 -7.49 23.07
N LEU A 94 -12.43 -8.55 23.27
CA LEU A 94 -11.95 -9.80 23.86
C LEU A 94 -10.81 -10.44 23.05
N ARG A 95 -10.82 -10.27 21.72
CA ARG A 95 -9.80 -10.76 20.79
C ARG A 95 -8.61 -9.81 20.67
N PHE A 96 -8.85 -8.54 20.34
CA PHE A 96 -7.79 -7.61 19.95
C PHE A 96 -7.16 -6.85 21.13
N ARG A 97 -7.84 -6.83 22.29
CA ARG A 97 -7.30 -6.30 23.57
C ARG A 97 -6.64 -4.92 23.48
N TYR A 98 -7.21 -4.04 22.68
CA TYR A 98 -6.78 -2.63 22.59
C TYR A 98 -7.08 -1.85 23.88
N THR A 99 -6.56 -0.62 23.98
CA THR A 99 -6.57 0.17 25.21
C THR A 99 -7.99 0.50 25.70
N GLY A 100 -8.15 0.71 27.02
CA GLY A 100 -9.45 1.02 27.60
C GLY A 100 -10.07 2.33 27.08
N ALA A 101 -9.26 3.32 26.71
CA ALA A 101 -9.75 4.54 26.08
C ALA A 101 -10.28 4.28 24.66
N ALA A 102 -9.55 3.51 23.86
CA ALA A 102 -10.03 3.11 22.53
C ALA A 102 -11.30 2.24 22.62
N LEU A 103 -11.46 1.43 23.67
CA LEU A 103 -12.72 0.73 23.96
C LEU A 103 -13.85 1.69 24.25
N LEU A 104 -13.63 2.67 25.11
CA LEU A 104 -14.66 3.65 25.44
C LEU A 104 -15.11 4.45 24.21
N ASN A 105 -14.18 4.97 23.42
CA ASN A 105 -14.49 5.69 22.19
C ASN A 105 -15.23 4.80 21.17
N ASN A 106 -14.76 3.56 20.94
CA ASN A 106 -15.47 2.65 20.04
C ASN A 106 -16.88 2.31 20.54
N LEU A 107 -17.07 2.07 21.84
CA LEU A 107 -18.41 1.85 22.41
C LEU A 107 -19.30 3.09 22.25
N PHE A 108 -18.75 4.27 22.49
CA PHE A 108 -19.45 5.55 22.29
C PHE A 108 -19.87 5.71 20.83
N ALA A 109 -18.95 5.51 19.88
CA ALA A 109 -19.22 5.60 18.46
C ALA A 109 -20.30 4.61 18.02
N PHE A 110 -20.15 3.32 18.34
CA PHE A 110 -21.06 2.25 17.95
C PHE A 110 -22.40 2.25 18.68
N ALA A 111 -22.52 3.01 19.78
CA ALA A 111 -23.81 3.31 20.39
C ALA A 111 -24.52 4.48 19.68
N TRP A 112 -23.80 5.55 19.33
CA TRP A 112 -24.40 6.77 18.82
C TRP A 112 -24.67 6.79 17.31
N PHE A 113 -23.74 6.31 16.47
CA PHE A 113 -23.96 6.40 15.02
C PHE A 113 -25.24 5.67 14.58
N PRO A 114 -25.62 4.49 15.12
CA PRO A 114 -26.86 3.83 14.71
C PRO A 114 -28.11 4.61 15.12
N ILE A 115 -28.09 5.19 16.32
CA ILE A 115 -29.18 6.02 16.85
C ILE A 115 -29.36 7.26 15.96
N LEU A 116 -28.27 8.00 15.71
CA LEU A 116 -28.30 9.22 14.91
C LEU A 116 -28.74 8.94 13.47
N SER A 117 -28.17 7.93 12.83
CA SER A 117 -28.56 7.51 11.47
C SER A 117 -30.02 7.08 11.38
N TRP A 118 -30.52 6.28 12.34
CA TRP A 118 -31.94 5.91 12.35
C TRP A 118 -32.84 7.11 12.57
N THR A 119 -32.50 8.03 13.48
CA THR A 119 -33.33 9.22 13.71
C THR A 119 -33.44 10.10 12.47
N ALA A 120 -32.34 10.25 11.72
CA ALA A 120 -32.35 10.97 10.44
C ALA A 120 -33.19 10.24 9.39
N PHE A 121 -33.01 8.91 9.26
CA PHE A 121 -33.82 8.07 8.37
C PHE A 121 -35.32 8.19 8.68
N GLN A 122 -35.69 8.03 9.95
CA GLN A 122 -37.08 8.08 10.40
C GLN A 122 -37.70 9.47 10.25
N ALA A 123 -36.92 10.54 10.43
CA ALA A 123 -37.39 11.90 10.18
C ALA A 123 -37.83 12.08 8.72
N VAL A 124 -37.07 11.56 7.75
CA VAL A 124 -37.42 11.64 6.34
C VAL A 124 -38.60 10.71 6.01
N VAL A 125 -38.60 9.47 6.49
CA VAL A 125 -39.70 8.51 6.26
C VAL A 125 -41.02 9.04 6.83
N SER A 126 -41.01 9.59 8.05
CA SER A 126 -42.23 10.10 8.70
C SER A 126 -42.81 11.35 8.03
N THR A 127 -41.97 12.17 7.37
CA THR A 127 -42.41 13.39 6.68
C THR A 127 -42.85 13.12 5.25
N THR A 128 -42.25 12.14 4.58
CA THR A 128 -42.56 11.80 3.19
C THR A 128 -43.61 10.70 3.06
N GLY A 129 -43.79 9.86 4.09
CA GLY A 129 -44.71 8.71 4.07
C GLY A 129 -44.23 7.54 3.21
N VAL A 130 -42.97 7.59 2.75
CA VAL A 130 -42.37 6.62 1.83
C VAL A 130 -42.09 5.30 2.55
N ASP A 131 -42.48 4.19 1.93
CA ASP A 131 -42.32 2.85 2.51
C ASP A 131 -41.60 1.87 1.57
N GLY A 132 -41.44 0.62 2.00
CA GLY A 132 -40.74 -0.41 1.21
C GLY A 132 -41.37 -0.74 -0.15
N GLY A 133 -42.58 -0.26 -0.43
CA GLY A 133 -43.21 -0.32 -1.75
C GLY A 133 -42.61 0.67 -2.75
N ASP A 134 -42.00 1.76 -2.27
CA ASP A 134 -41.51 2.87 -3.08
C ASP A 134 -40.02 2.75 -3.43
N GLY A 135 -39.66 3.11 -4.66
CA GLY A 135 -38.26 3.18 -5.09
C GLY A 135 -37.43 4.18 -4.26
N LEU A 136 -38.06 5.25 -3.78
CA LEU A 136 -37.40 6.30 -2.99
C LEU A 136 -36.91 5.76 -1.63
N PHE A 137 -37.60 4.78 -1.04
CA PHE A 137 -37.17 4.14 0.21
C PHE A 137 -35.75 3.57 0.08
N TYR A 138 -35.46 2.90 -1.03
CA TYR A 138 -34.16 2.28 -1.28
C TYR A 138 -33.04 3.32 -1.50
N LEU A 139 -33.37 4.48 -2.06
CA LEU A 139 -32.44 5.61 -2.10
C LEU A 139 -32.17 6.17 -0.70
N LEU A 140 -33.18 6.22 0.17
CA LEU A 140 -33.01 6.62 1.57
C LEU A 140 -32.18 5.62 2.38
N VAL A 141 -32.30 4.31 2.11
CA VAL A 141 -31.43 3.28 2.68
C VAL A 141 -29.98 3.55 2.32
N PHE A 142 -29.68 3.79 1.04
CA PHE A 142 -28.33 4.15 0.61
C PHE A 142 -27.82 5.45 1.25
N GLY A 143 -28.67 6.48 1.30
CA GLY A 143 -28.33 7.75 1.97
C GLY A 143 -28.02 7.56 3.46
N THR A 144 -28.76 6.68 4.14
CA THR A 144 -28.56 6.36 5.55
C THR A 144 -27.26 5.59 5.76
N PHE A 145 -26.88 4.72 4.81
CA PHE A 145 -25.56 4.08 4.81
C PHE A 145 -24.44 5.11 4.72
N VAL A 146 -24.50 6.04 3.77
CA VAL A 146 -23.48 7.10 3.62
C VAL A 146 -23.41 7.98 4.85
N LEU A 147 -24.55 8.35 5.43
CA LEU A 147 -24.61 9.09 6.69
C LEU A 147 -23.97 8.32 7.86
N ALA A 148 -24.32 7.04 8.00
CA ALA A 148 -23.75 6.17 9.03
C ALA A 148 -22.24 6.03 8.89
N LEU A 149 -21.73 5.94 7.65
CA LEU A 149 -20.29 5.85 7.38
C LEU A 149 -19.58 7.12 7.83
N GLY A 150 -20.12 8.29 7.47
CA GLY A 150 -19.60 9.59 7.89
C GLY A 150 -19.61 9.77 9.40
N LEU A 151 -20.74 9.45 10.06
CA LEU A 151 -20.87 9.56 11.51
C LEU A 151 -19.92 8.60 12.24
N ASN A 152 -19.86 7.33 11.83
CA ASN A 152 -18.96 6.36 12.43
C ASN A 152 -17.49 6.80 12.28
N PHE A 153 -17.09 7.24 11.07
CA PHE A 153 -15.75 7.76 10.83
C PHE A 153 -15.43 8.96 11.73
N LEU A 154 -16.33 9.94 11.82
CA LEU A 154 -16.13 11.14 12.64
C LEU A 154 -16.03 10.80 14.12
N LEU A 155 -16.86 9.90 14.64
CA LEU A 155 -16.85 9.54 16.06
C LEU A 155 -15.59 8.74 16.42
N VAL A 156 -15.21 7.74 15.62
CA VAL A 156 -14.02 6.91 15.87
C VAL A 156 -12.72 7.71 15.68
N VAL A 157 -12.59 8.42 14.57
CA VAL A 157 -11.33 9.10 14.18
C VAL A 157 -11.22 10.50 14.75
N GLY A 158 -12.35 11.15 15.07
CA GLY A 158 -12.38 12.51 15.60
C GLY A 158 -11.65 12.64 16.95
N GLU A 159 -11.84 11.67 17.86
CA GLU A 159 -11.11 11.64 19.13
C GLU A 159 -9.60 11.58 18.89
N ARG A 160 -9.17 10.64 18.04
CA ARG A 160 -7.76 10.46 17.71
C ARG A 160 -7.17 11.73 17.07
N SER A 161 -7.89 12.35 16.14
CA SER A 161 -7.48 13.60 15.49
C SER A 161 -7.31 14.73 16.52
N TYR A 162 -8.23 14.82 17.49
CA TYR A 162 -8.16 15.81 18.58
C TYR A 162 -6.98 15.57 19.53
N VAL A 163 -6.75 14.30 19.93
CA VAL A 163 -5.68 13.92 20.87
C VAL A 163 -4.30 14.00 20.23
N GLU A 164 -4.14 13.55 18.99
CA GLU A 164 -2.87 13.58 18.25
C GLU A 164 -2.60 14.95 17.61
N ARG A 165 -3.58 15.86 17.62
CA ARG A 165 -3.55 17.17 16.92
C ARG A 165 -3.28 17.03 15.41
N ASP A 166 -3.70 15.91 14.83
CA ASP A 166 -3.63 15.66 13.40
C ASP A 166 -4.90 16.17 12.73
N PRO A 167 -4.83 17.00 11.67
CA PRO A 167 -6.02 17.43 10.95
C PRO A 167 -6.87 16.26 10.47
N LEU A 168 -8.18 16.30 10.72
CA LEU A 168 -9.12 15.26 10.30
C LEU A 168 -9.06 14.98 8.79
N TRP A 169 -8.70 15.99 8.00
CA TRP A 169 -8.49 15.87 6.57
C TRP A 169 -7.38 14.87 6.17
N ASN A 170 -6.33 14.75 6.98
CA ASN A 170 -5.28 13.75 6.76
C ASN A 170 -5.88 12.35 6.91
N ALA A 171 -6.67 12.13 7.95
CA ALA A 171 -7.36 10.87 8.13
C ALA A 171 -8.38 10.60 7.02
N VAL A 172 -9.10 11.60 6.51
CA VAL A 172 -9.99 11.42 5.35
C VAL A 172 -9.22 10.90 4.13
N ARG A 173 -8.08 11.51 3.80
CA ARG A 173 -7.26 11.10 2.65
C ARG A 173 -6.62 9.73 2.80
N ILE A 174 -6.17 9.38 4.01
CA ILE A 174 -5.39 8.17 4.28
C ILE A 174 -6.30 6.98 4.61
N VAL A 175 -7.45 7.23 5.25
CA VAL A 175 -8.35 6.19 5.76
C VAL A 175 -9.63 6.11 4.95
N LEU A 176 -10.41 7.20 4.89
CA LEU A 176 -11.75 7.14 4.32
C LEU A 176 -11.72 6.96 2.79
N VAL A 177 -10.98 7.81 2.07
CA VAL A 177 -10.94 7.81 0.60
C VAL A 177 -10.54 6.45 0.01
N PRO A 178 -9.50 5.75 0.51
CA PRO A 178 -9.16 4.42 0.01
C PRO A 178 -10.23 3.36 0.27
N LEU A 179 -11.02 3.50 1.34
CA LEU A 179 -12.08 2.55 1.69
C LEU A 179 -13.41 2.83 1.00
N LEU A 180 -13.64 4.07 0.53
CA LEU A 180 -14.91 4.49 -0.07
C LEU A 180 -15.43 3.52 -1.15
N PRO A 181 -14.64 3.05 -2.14
CA PRO A 181 -15.19 2.16 -3.17
C PRO A 181 -15.82 0.89 -2.58
N THR A 182 -15.16 0.27 -1.61
CA THR A 182 -15.62 -0.96 -0.96
C THR A 182 -16.83 -0.71 -0.06
N GLU A 183 -16.85 0.42 0.64
CA GLU A 183 -18.00 0.82 1.46
C GLU A 183 -19.22 1.15 0.61
N LEU A 184 -19.05 1.82 -0.54
CA LEU A 184 -20.17 2.12 -1.44
C LEU A 184 -20.78 0.84 -2.04
N VAL A 185 -19.96 -0.17 -2.36
CA VAL A 185 -20.46 -1.50 -2.76
C VAL A 185 -21.26 -2.14 -1.60
N SER A 186 -20.75 -2.06 -0.38
CA SER A 186 -21.49 -2.52 0.81
C SER A 186 -22.82 -1.78 0.98
N GLY A 187 -22.86 -0.47 0.68
CA GLY A 187 -24.09 0.32 0.66
C GLY A 187 -25.11 -0.18 -0.36
N LEU A 188 -24.67 -0.53 -1.57
CA LEU A 188 -25.55 -1.13 -2.59
C LEU A 188 -26.06 -2.52 -2.16
N ILE A 189 -25.21 -3.32 -1.51
CA ILE A 189 -25.60 -4.60 -0.93
C ILE A 189 -26.67 -4.38 0.16
N ALA A 190 -26.50 -3.39 1.05
CA ALA A 190 -27.49 -3.05 2.07
C ALA A 190 -28.86 -2.71 1.46
N VAL A 191 -28.88 -1.96 0.36
CA VAL A 191 -30.10 -1.66 -0.39
C VAL A 191 -30.75 -2.92 -0.92
N GLY A 192 -29.99 -3.80 -1.59
CA GLY A 192 -30.51 -5.07 -2.11
C GLY A 192 -31.07 -5.97 -1.01
N LEU A 193 -30.44 -6.00 0.16
CA LEU A 193 -30.88 -6.77 1.31
C LEU A 193 -32.16 -6.18 1.93
N ALA A 194 -32.26 -4.85 2.04
CA ALA A 194 -33.49 -4.20 2.47
C ALA A 194 -34.65 -4.49 1.50
N TYR A 195 -34.40 -4.41 0.18
CA TYR A 195 -35.40 -4.74 -0.85
C TYR A 195 -35.89 -6.19 -0.72
N LEU A 196 -34.96 -7.13 -0.61
CA LEU A 196 -35.30 -8.54 -0.49
C LEU A 196 -36.07 -8.82 0.80
N TYR A 197 -35.68 -8.22 1.92
CA TYR A 197 -36.38 -8.36 3.19
C TYR A 197 -37.83 -7.84 3.11
N VAL A 198 -38.06 -6.69 2.46
CA VAL A 198 -39.43 -6.18 2.26
C VAL A 198 -40.28 -7.13 1.41
N LYS A 199 -39.70 -7.79 0.39
CA LYS A 199 -40.45 -8.64 -0.54
C LYS A 199 -40.73 -10.06 -0.03
N VAL A 200 -39.77 -10.68 0.65
CA VAL A 200 -39.86 -12.10 1.07
C VAL A 200 -39.63 -12.31 2.57
N GLY A 201 -39.51 -11.23 3.36
CA GLY A 201 -39.43 -11.29 4.81
C GLY A 201 -38.23 -12.08 5.32
N LEU A 202 -38.44 -12.89 6.36
CA LEU A 202 -37.39 -13.68 7.02
C LEU A 202 -36.69 -14.70 6.09
N ALA A 203 -37.30 -15.10 4.97
CA ALA A 203 -36.65 -15.99 4.00
C ALA A 203 -35.39 -15.35 3.37
N SER A 204 -35.32 -14.00 3.36
CA SER A 204 -34.14 -13.26 2.92
C SER A 204 -32.90 -13.45 3.82
N LEU A 205 -33.07 -13.93 5.06
CA LEU A 205 -31.97 -14.12 6.02
C LEU A 205 -30.90 -15.10 5.53
N ALA A 206 -31.29 -16.14 4.79
CA ALA A 206 -30.35 -17.09 4.22
C ALA A 206 -29.47 -16.44 3.14
N LEU A 207 -30.08 -15.65 2.25
CA LEU A 207 -29.39 -14.85 1.24
C LEU A 207 -28.50 -13.78 1.88
N PHE A 208 -28.96 -13.16 2.97
CA PHE A 208 -28.20 -12.21 3.77
C PHE A 208 -26.92 -12.85 4.34
N ALA A 209 -27.03 -14.03 4.97
CA ALA A 209 -25.90 -14.76 5.50
C ALA A 209 -24.89 -15.15 4.40
N ILE A 210 -25.38 -15.60 3.24
CA ILE A 210 -24.53 -15.91 2.08
C ILE A 210 -23.81 -14.66 1.58
N ALA A 211 -24.51 -13.54 1.41
CA ALA A 211 -23.92 -12.28 0.95
C ALA A 211 -22.78 -11.81 1.86
N LEU A 212 -22.97 -11.93 3.18
CA LEU A 212 -21.93 -11.58 4.15
C LEU A 212 -20.72 -12.52 4.10
N LEU A 213 -20.94 -13.84 4.00
CA LEU A 213 -19.85 -14.80 3.88
C LEU A 213 -19.04 -14.56 2.59
N VAL A 214 -19.71 -14.25 1.49
CA VAL A 214 -19.06 -13.92 0.21
C VAL A 214 -18.27 -12.62 0.34
N LEU A 215 -18.86 -11.56 0.90
CA LEU A 215 -18.16 -10.29 1.12
C LEU A 215 -16.91 -10.48 1.99
N GLN A 216 -17.03 -11.27 3.07
CA GLN A 216 -15.94 -11.59 3.97
C GLN A 216 -14.82 -12.38 3.29
N TYR A 217 -15.18 -13.37 2.46
CA TYR A 217 -14.22 -14.13 1.66
C TYR A 217 -13.49 -13.23 0.64
N LEU A 218 -14.24 -12.40 -0.09
CA LEU A 218 -13.67 -11.48 -1.08
C LEU A 218 -12.73 -10.45 -0.44
N MET A 219 -13.12 -9.92 0.73
CA MET A 219 -12.26 -9.01 1.49
C MET A 219 -10.95 -9.71 1.93
N GLY A 220 -11.05 -10.92 2.46
CA GLY A 220 -9.87 -11.70 2.84
C GLY A 220 -8.95 -12.00 1.66
N ALA A 221 -9.53 -12.34 0.50
CA ALA A 221 -8.78 -12.58 -0.73
C ALA A 221 -8.07 -11.31 -1.24
N LEU A 222 -8.74 -10.16 -1.19
CA LEU A 222 -8.17 -8.87 -1.59
C LEU A 222 -6.98 -8.49 -0.69
N LEU A 223 -7.13 -8.62 0.63
CA LEU A 223 -6.07 -8.32 1.57
C LEU A 223 -4.86 -9.24 1.38
N LEU A 224 -5.09 -10.52 1.19
CA LEU A 224 -4.02 -11.48 0.88
C LEU A 224 -3.31 -11.11 -0.43
N SER A 225 -4.06 -10.65 -1.44
CA SER A 225 -3.48 -10.17 -2.70
C SER A 225 -2.61 -8.93 -2.50
N GLN A 226 -3.04 -7.97 -1.66
CA GLN A 226 -2.25 -6.78 -1.34
C GLN A 226 -0.97 -7.15 -0.59
N GLN A 227 -1.05 -8.02 0.43
CA GLN A 227 0.12 -8.49 1.18
C GLN A 227 1.15 -9.17 0.27
N ARG A 228 0.70 -9.98 -0.69
CA ARG A 228 1.58 -10.60 -1.68
C ARG A 228 2.24 -9.55 -2.59
N GLY A 229 1.52 -8.49 -2.95
CA GLY A 229 2.07 -7.36 -3.72
C GLY A 229 3.22 -6.67 -2.99
N ASP A 230 2.99 -6.31 -1.72
CA ASP A 230 4.00 -5.65 -0.88
C ASP A 230 5.24 -6.54 -0.66
N GLU A 231 5.03 -7.85 -0.44
CA GLU A 231 6.14 -8.80 -0.28
C GLU A 231 6.97 -8.94 -1.56
N LEU A 232 6.32 -8.99 -2.72
CA LEU A 232 7.01 -9.04 -4.01
C LEU A 232 7.83 -7.78 -4.26
N GLU A 233 7.29 -6.60 -3.94
CA GLU A 233 8.01 -5.34 -4.09
C GLU A 233 9.24 -5.29 -3.17
N LEU A 234 9.12 -5.72 -1.92
CA LEU A 234 10.24 -5.79 -0.99
C LEU A 234 11.33 -6.73 -1.50
N ARG A 235 10.95 -7.94 -1.96
CA ARG A 235 11.90 -8.91 -2.53
C ARG A 235 12.58 -8.36 -3.77
N ALA A 236 11.86 -7.66 -4.65
CA ALA A 236 12.44 -7.02 -5.83
C ALA A 236 13.49 -5.96 -5.44
N ARG A 237 13.19 -5.12 -4.44
CA ARG A 237 14.16 -4.13 -3.91
C ARG A 237 15.39 -4.80 -3.27
N GLN A 238 15.19 -5.90 -2.54
CA GLN A 238 16.30 -6.66 -1.95
C GLN A 238 17.20 -7.29 -3.02
N LEU A 239 16.62 -7.85 -4.08
CA LEU A 239 17.38 -8.40 -5.21
C LEU A 239 18.18 -7.31 -5.94
N ALA A 240 17.55 -6.16 -6.21
CA ALA A 240 18.23 -5.01 -6.81
C ALA A 240 19.39 -4.52 -5.93
N GLY A 241 19.17 -4.39 -4.61
CA GLY A 241 20.21 -4.02 -3.66
C GLY A 241 21.35 -5.04 -3.59
N PHE A 242 21.04 -6.34 -3.64
CA PHE A 242 22.03 -7.42 -3.67
C PHE A 242 22.88 -7.38 -4.94
N GLN A 243 22.27 -7.15 -6.11
CA GLN A 243 22.99 -7.01 -7.38
C GLN A 243 24.00 -5.85 -7.35
N VAL A 244 23.58 -4.67 -6.89
CA VAL A 244 24.46 -3.50 -6.75
C VAL A 244 25.58 -3.77 -5.73
N GLY A 245 25.25 -4.43 -4.61
CA GLY A 245 26.23 -4.82 -3.60
C GLY A 245 27.28 -5.80 -4.13
N LEU A 246 26.87 -6.79 -4.93
CA LEU A 246 27.76 -7.78 -5.54
C LEU A 246 28.71 -7.13 -6.55
N LEU A 247 28.19 -6.28 -7.46
CA LEU A 247 29.02 -5.53 -8.41
C LEU A 247 30.03 -4.65 -7.69
N SER A 248 29.60 -3.94 -6.64
CA SER A 248 30.49 -3.11 -5.82
C SER A 248 31.59 -3.93 -5.12
N ALA A 249 31.29 -5.14 -4.66
CA ALA A 249 32.27 -6.04 -4.04
C ALA A 249 33.28 -6.60 -5.05
N LEU A 250 32.83 -6.94 -6.27
CA LEU A 250 33.71 -7.36 -7.37
C LEU A 250 34.68 -6.25 -7.76
N LEU A 251 34.18 -5.02 -7.91
CA LEU A 251 35.01 -3.83 -8.20
C LEU A 251 36.03 -3.56 -7.11
N ARG A 252 35.65 -3.66 -5.82
CA ARG A 252 36.58 -3.54 -4.71
C ARG A 252 37.66 -4.61 -4.71
N THR A 253 37.34 -5.82 -5.16
CA THR A 253 38.32 -6.91 -5.24
C THR A 253 39.34 -6.63 -6.35
N LEU A 254 38.91 -6.05 -7.48
CA LEU A 254 39.81 -5.57 -8.53
C LEU A 254 40.70 -4.42 -8.03
N ASP A 255 40.13 -3.47 -7.29
CA ASP A 255 40.84 -2.33 -6.66
C ASP A 255 41.92 -2.77 -5.66
N LEU A 256 41.77 -3.91 -4.99
CA LEU A 256 42.85 -4.44 -4.13
C LEU A 256 44.09 -4.87 -4.92
N ARG A 257 43.95 -5.21 -6.21
CA ARG A 257 45.05 -5.63 -7.09
C ARG A 257 45.63 -4.49 -7.93
N ASP A 258 44.85 -3.44 -8.16
CA ASP A 258 45.27 -2.26 -8.92
C ASP A 258 45.11 -1.01 -8.06
N ARG A 259 46.24 -0.37 -7.73
CA ARG A 259 46.33 0.74 -6.76
C ARG A 259 45.54 1.99 -7.17
N MET A 260 44.96 2.04 -8.38
CA MET A 260 44.34 3.23 -8.97
C MET A 260 42.82 3.15 -9.18
N THR A 261 42.16 2.00 -9.04
CA THR A 261 40.94 1.72 -9.85
C THR A 261 39.61 2.17 -9.25
N ALA A 262 39.30 2.01 -7.95
CA ALA A 262 37.94 2.28 -7.46
C ALA A 262 37.57 3.77 -7.47
N ARG A 263 38.51 4.63 -7.07
CA ARG A 263 38.30 6.09 -7.14
C ARG A 263 38.27 6.58 -8.57
N HIS A 264 39.05 5.97 -9.46
CA HIS A 264 39.06 6.28 -10.88
C HIS A 264 37.74 5.89 -11.54
N SER A 265 37.32 4.63 -11.43
CA SER A 265 36.06 4.15 -12.02
C SER A 265 34.85 4.91 -11.46
N ALA A 266 34.83 5.25 -10.17
CA ALA A 266 33.77 6.09 -9.60
C ALA A 266 33.78 7.53 -10.16
N ALA A 267 34.95 8.10 -10.44
CA ALA A 267 35.05 9.41 -11.08
C ALA A 267 34.59 9.37 -12.54
N VAL A 268 35.05 8.37 -13.32
CA VAL A 268 34.63 8.14 -14.71
C VAL A 268 33.11 7.92 -14.79
N ALA A 269 32.53 7.12 -13.89
CA ALA A 269 31.09 6.91 -13.81
C ALA A 269 30.33 8.23 -13.59
N ARG A 270 30.79 9.05 -12.64
CA ARG A 270 30.18 10.36 -12.35
C ARG A 270 30.30 11.29 -13.56
N TYR A 271 31.47 11.44 -14.15
CA TYR A 271 31.69 12.32 -15.30
C TYR A 271 30.92 11.84 -16.53
N SER A 272 30.87 10.54 -16.79
CA SER A 272 30.10 9.96 -17.90
C SER A 272 28.62 10.29 -17.78
N ARG A 273 28.05 10.21 -16.56
CA ARG A 273 26.67 10.60 -16.30
C ARG A 273 26.42 12.09 -16.54
N GLU A 274 27.30 12.94 -16.02
CA GLU A 274 27.18 14.40 -16.18
C GLU A 274 27.33 14.83 -17.65
N ILE A 275 28.25 14.21 -18.40
CA ILE A 275 28.41 14.45 -19.84
C ILE A 275 27.18 13.97 -20.61
N ALA A 276 26.64 12.78 -20.30
CA ALA A 276 25.40 12.27 -20.91
C ALA A 276 24.21 13.20 -20.67
N ALA A 277 24.07 13.72 -19.44
CA ALA A 277 23.05 14.70 -19.09
C ALA A 277 23.22 16.01 -19.89
N ALA A 278 24.45 16.52 -19.99
CA ALA A 278 24.76 17.73 -20.76
C ALA A 278 24.54 17.55 -22.28
N ALA A 279 24.68 16.33 -22.78
CA ALA A 279 24.41 15.95 -24.17
C ALA A 279 22.90 15.77 -24.48
N GLY A 280 22.02 15.91 -23.48
CA GLY A 280 20.57 15.80 -23.65
C GLY A 280 20.03 14.37 -23.71
N MET A 281 20.79 13.39 -23.20
CA MET A 281 20.37 11.99 -23.14
C MET A 281 19.32 11.76 -22.05
N SER A 282 18.46 10.74 -22.24
CA SER A 282 17.43 10.35 -21.28
C SER A 282 18.01 9.86 -19.94
N GLU A 283 17.19 9.85 -18.88
CA GLU A 283 17.65 9.34 -17.56
C GLU A 283 18.14 7.89 -17.63
N GLU A 284 17.51 7.05 -18.47
CA GLU A 284 17.93 5.66 -18.69
C GLU A 284 19.32 5.59 -19.33
N GLU A 285 19.59 6.41 -20.34
CA GLU A 285 20.90 6.49 -20.99
C GLU A 285 21.99 7.07 -20.08
N GLN A 286 21.62 8.01 -19.19
CA GLN A 286 22.52 8.56 -18.17
C GLN A 286 22.92 7.48 -17.15
N GLU A 287 21.97 6.65 -16.70
CA GLU A 287 22.25 5.55 -15.77
C GLU A 287 23.08 4.45 -16.45
N LEU A 288 22.83 4.22 -17.73
CA LEU A 288 23.64 3.32 -18.55
C LEU A 288 25.08 3.82 -18.68
N ALA A 289 25.29 5.12 -18.91
CA ALA A 289 26.60 5.77 -18.96
C ALA A 289 27.34 5.66 -17.62
N HIS A 290 26.63 5.92 -16.51
CA HIS A 290 27.16 5.77 -15.17
C HIS A 290 27.64 4.34 -14.89
N THR A 291 26.77 3.36 -15.16
CA THR A 291 27.04 1.94 -14.90
C THR A 291 28.18 1.42 -15.77
N ALA A 292 28.21 1.77 -17.06
CA ALA A 292 29.29 1.41 -17.96
C ALA A 292 30.62 2.08 -17.59
N GLY A 293 30.62 3.36 -17.20
CA GLY A 293 31.81 4.04 -16.70
C GLY A 293 32.36 3.42 -15.41
N LEU A 294 31.49 2.93 -14.54
CA LEU A 294 31.90 2.24 -13.31
C LEU A 294 32.55 0.87 -13.59
N LEU A 295 32.10 0.18 -14.64
CA LEU A 295 32.50 -1.19 -14.97
C LEU A 295 33.50 -1.29 -16.13
N HIS A 296 33.87 -0.19 -16.79
CA HIS A 296 34.65 -0.20 -18.05
C HIS A 296 35.94 -1.02 -17.99
N ASP A 297 36.60 -0.96 -16.84
CA ASP A 297 37.88 -1.62 -16.59
C ASP A 297 37.77 -2.97 -15.88
N ILE A 298 36.55 -3.50 -15.64
CA ILE A 298 36.37 -4.75 -14.89
C ILE A 298 37.17 -5.91 -15.48
N GLY A 299 37.36 -5.91 -16.81
CA GLY A 299 38.16 -6.88 -17.54
C GLY A 299 39.64 -6.92 -17.18
N LYS A 300 40.18 -5.91 -16.48
CA LYS A 300 41.59 -5.88 -16.04
C LYS A 300 41.94 -7.02 -15.07
N PHE A 301 40.96 -7.77 -14.56
CA PHE A 301 41.19 -8.95 -13.71
C PHE A 301 42.12 -10.01 -14.34
N ILE A 302 42.15 -10.11 -15.69
CA ILE A 302 43.02 -11.04 -16.42
C ILE A 302 44.49 -10.62 -16.43
N LEU A 303 44.80 -9.36 -16.09
CA LEU A 303 46.15 -8.82 -16.18
C LEU A 303 46.99 -9.27 -14.98
N SER A 304 48.28 -9.48 -15.25
CA SER A 304 49.26 -9.80 -14.22
C SER A 304 49.57 -8.59 -13.35
N ASP A 305 49.97 -8.81 -12.10
CA ASP A 305 50.32 -7.72 -11.18
C ASP A 305 51.48 -6.86 -11.72
N LYS A 306 52.39 -7.46 -12.51
CA LYS A 306 53.45 -6.73 -13.23
C LYS A 306 52.85 -5.66 -14.15
N ILE A 307 51.84 -6.02 -14.95
CA ILE A 307 51.19 -5.10 -15.89
C ILE A 307 50.38 -4.03 -15.14
N LEU A 308 49.64 -4.44 -14.10
CA LEU A 308 48.78 -3.54 -13.32
C LEU A 308 49.58 -2.51 -12.51
N SER A 309 50.76 -2.86 -12.00
CA SER A 309 51.60 -1.95 -11.20
C SER A 309 52.17 -0.78 -11.99
N GLY A 310 52.35 -0.92 -13.31
CA GLY A 310 52.95 0.11 -14.16
C GLY A 310 54.42 0.43 -13.87
N GLU A 311 55.10 -0.35 -13.03
CA GLU A 311 56.48 -0.11 -12.58
C GLU A 311 57.54 -0.68 -13.54
N ALA A 312 57.13 -1.38 -14.60
CA ALA A 312 58.02 -2.03 -15.57
C ALA A 312 57.66 -1.65 -17.01
N ASP A 313 58.67 -1.59 -17.88
CA ASP A 313 58.45 -1.41 -19.32
C ASP A 313 57.55 -2.53 -19.88
N LEU A 314 56.49 -2.12 -20.56
CA LEU A 314 55.52 -3.02 -21.18
C LEU A 314 56.07 -3.55 -22.50
N SER A 315 56.16 -4.87 -22.61
CA SER A 315 56.50 -5.53 -23.87
C SER A 315 55.32 -5.53 -24.85
N GLU A 316 55.57 -5.83 -26.11
CA GLU A 316 54.51 -6.00 -27.12
C GLU A 316 53.49 -7.09 -26.70
N LYS A 317 53.96 -8.14 -26.02
CA LYS A 317 53.10 -9.18 -25.44
C LYS A 317 52.20 -8.66 -24.32
N ASP A 318 52.73 -7.76 -23.48
CA ASP A 318 51.94 -7.14 -22.41
C ASP A 318 50.83 -6.26 -23.00
N TRP A 319 51.11 -5.52 -24.08
CA TRP A 319 50.11 -4.75 -24.81
C TRP A 319 49.02 -5.59 -25.48
N VAL A 320 49.38 -6.78 -25.99
CA VAL A 320 48.38 -7.73 -26.51
C VAL A 320 47.42 -8.18 -25.42
N GLU A 321 47.90 -8.45 -24.20
CA GLU A 321 47.04 -8.81 -23.07
C GLU A 321 46.18 -7.63 -22.59
N ILE A 322 46.75 -6.42 -22.49
CA ILE A 322 45.99 -5.21 -22.12
C ILE A 322 44.81 -5.00 -23.07
N ARG A 323 45.00 -5.16 -24.38
CA ARG A 323 43.94 -4.92 -25.38
C ARG A 323 42.78 -5.92 -25.32
N LYS A 324 42.90 -7.01 -24.55
CA LYS A 324 41.83 -7.99 -24.34
C LYS A 324 40.85 -7.58 -23.23
N HIS A 325 41.23 -6.67 -22.33
CA HIS A 325 40.38 -6.34 -21.19
C HIS A 325 38.98 -5.79 -21.56
N PRO A 326 38.77 -5.03 -22.65
CA PRO A 326 37.41 -4.60 -23.02
C PRO A 326 36.53 -5.79 -23.42
N TYR A 327 37.13 -6.80 -24.07
CA TYR A 327 36.43 -8.02 -24.47
C TYR A 327 36.06 -8.87 -23.25
N GLU A 328 37.01 -9.12 -22.33
CA GLU A 328 36.74 -9.92 -21.13
C GLU A 328 35.77 -9.19 -20.17
N GLY A 329 35.88 -7.86 -20.06
CA GLY A 329 34.94 -7.05 -19.29
C GLY A 329 33.53 -7.11 -19.87
N ALA A 330 33.39 -6.94 -21.19
CA ALA A 330 32.12 -7.08 -21.87
C ALA A 330 31.53 -8.49 -21.74
N ARG A 331 32.37 -9.53 -21.81
CA ARG A 331 31.94 -10.93 -21.66
C ARG A 331 31.31 -11.17 -20.29
N ILE A 332 32.01 -10.81 -19.21
CA ILE A 332 31.52 -10.99 -17.84
C ILE A 332 30.25 -10.19 -17.59
N VAL A 333 30.23 -8.92 -17.99
CA VAL A 333 29.08 -8.04 -17.73
C VAL A 333 27.85 -8.48 -18.53
N SER A 334 28.04 -9.01 -19.74
CA SER A 334 26.94 -9.51 -20.58
C SER A 334 26.34 -10.84 -20.10
N GLU A 335 26.98 -11.55 -19.18
CA GLU A 335 26.42 -12.74 -18.52
C GLU A 335 25.35 -12.37 -17.46
N ILE A 336 25.28 -11.09 -17.06
CA ILE A 336 24.28 -10.60 -16.11
C ILE A 336 23.03 -10.17 -16.88
N ASP A 337 21.88 -10.74 -16.54
CA ASP A 337 20.59 -10.37 -17.14
C ASP A 337 20.33 -8.86 -17.02
N GLY A 338 20.03 -8.22 -18.15
CA GLY A 338 19.82 -6.76 -18.24
C GLY A 338 21.08 -5.92 -18.48
N TYR A 339 22.29 -6.49 -18.41
CA TYR A 339 23.55 -5.74 -18.53
C TYR A 339 24.23 -5.87 -19.90
N ARG A 340 23.61 -6.56 -20.88
CA ARG A 340 24.14 -6.65 -22.25
C ARG A 340 24.44 -5.27 -22.88
N PRO A 341 23.58 -4.24 -22.76
CA PRO A 341 23.90 -2.91 -23.30
C PRO A 341 25.13 -2.28 -22.64
N VAL A 342 25.33 -2.52 -21.34
CA VAL A 342 26.52 -2.11 -20.60
C VAL A 342 27.75 -2.81 -21.18
N GLY A 343 27.67 -4.13 -21.42
CA GLY A 343 28.73 -4.91 -22.04
C GLY A 343 29.13 -4.40 -23.43
N GLU A 344 28.18 -3.99 -24.27
CA GLU A 344 28.48 -3.41 -25.59
C GLU A 344 29.23 -2.08 -25.51
N ILE A 345 28.91 -1.26 -24.51
CA ILE A 345 29.60 0.00 -24.25
C ILE A 345 31.02 -0.27 -23.74
N ILE A 346 31.17 -1.19 -22.79
CA ILE A 346 32.48 -1.62 -22.28
C ILE A 346 33.33 -2.18 -23.42
N LEU A 347 32.77 -2.96 -24.34
CA LEU A 347 33.53 -3.49 -25.46
C LEU A 347 34.11 -2.38 -26.35
N ALA A 348 33.48 -1.20 -26.41
CA ALA A 348 33.84 -0.12 -27.31
C ALA A 348 34.54 1.08 -26.64
N HIS A 349 34.80 1.06 -25.33
CA HIS A 349 35.28 2.25 -24.61
C HIS A 349 36.72 2.69 -24.96
N HIS A 350 37.48 1.84 -25.65
CA HIS A 350 38.80 2.17 -26.22
C HIS A 350 38.80 2.30 -27.76
N GLU A 351 37.62 2.31 -28.38
CA GLU A 351 37.48 2.62 -29.79
C GLU A 351 37.74 4.11 -30.05
N ARG A 352 38.23 4.42 -31.23
CA ARG A 352 38.64 5.78 -31.60
C ARG A 352 37.95 6.22 -32.87
N LEU A 353 37.63 7.50 -32.97
CA LEU A 353 36.94 8.07 -34.15
C LEU A 353 37.72 7.88 -35.46
N ASP A 354 39.03 7.67 -35.39
CA ASP A 354 39.94 7.42 -36.52
C ASP A 354 40.06 5.93 -36.91
N GLY A 355 39.39 5.02 -36.19
CA GLY A 355 39.44 3.57 -36.44
C GLY A 355 40.72 2.89 -35.93
N LEU A 356 41.61 3.63 -35.25
CA LEU A 356 42.85 3.09 -34.68
C LEU A 356 42.67 2.56 -33.26
N GLY A 357 41.42 2.50 -32.78
CA GLY A 357 41.05 1.96 -31.48
C GLY A 357 41.02 0.43 -31.46
N TYR A 358 40.61 -0.13 -30.32
CA TYR A 358 40.51 -1.57 -30.12
C TYR A 358 39.28 -1.90 -29.27
N PRO A 359 38.75 -3.15 -29.33
CA PRO A 359 39.26 -4.31 -30.05
C PRO A 359 38.73 -4.52 -31.48
N ARG A 360 37.70 -3.78 -31.91
CA ARG A 360 37.02 -3.99 -33.20
C ARG A 360 37.44 -3.00 -34.29
N GLY A 361 38.07 -1.87 -33.94
CA GLY A 361 38.50 -0.86 -34.90
C GLY A 361 37.32 -0.09 -35.50
N LEU A 362 36.31 0.18 -34.66
CA LEU A 362 35.09 0.89 -35.06
C LEU A 362 35.40 2.35 -35.41
N GLN A 363 34.63 2.94 -36.32
CA GLN A 363 34.83 4.31 -36.78
C GLN A 363 33.60 5.16 -36.52
N ARG A 364 33.84 6.38 -36.03
CA ARG A 364 32.84 7.46 -35.93
C ARG A 364 31.47 6.99 -35.44
N ASP A 365 30.51 6.82 -36.35
CA ASP A 365 29.10 6.54 -36.05
C ASP A 365 28.87 5.09 -35.61
N ASP A 366 29.81 4.19 -35.89
CA ASP A 366 29.75 2.79 -35.44
C ASP A 366 30.07 2.63 -33.95
N ILE A 367 30.68 3.64 -33.33
CA ILE A 367 30.99 3.65 -31.89
C ILE A 367 29.74 4.11 -31.12
N PRO A 368 29.24 3.34 -30.15
CA PRO A 368 28.11 3.75 -29.30
C PRO A 368 28.35 5.13 -28.67
N ALA A 369 27.34 5.99 -28.68
CA ALA A 369 27.46 7.35 -28.15
C ALA A 369 27.97 7.35 -26.69
N THR A 370 27.44 6.46 -25.87
CA THR A 370 27.86 6.28 -24.47
C THR A 370 29.30 5.80 -24.34
N ALA A 371 29.82 4.99 -25.28
CA ALA A 371 31.22 4.59 -25.27
C ALA A 371 32.15 5.78 -25.56
N LYS A 372 31.77 6.67 -26.50
CA LYS A 372 32.50 7.93 -26.76
C LYS A 372 32.56 8.82 -25.53
N ILE A 373 31.47 8.88 -24.77
CA ILE A 373 31.40 9.64 -23.51
C ILE A 373 32.41 9.07 -22.50
N ILE A 374 32.42 7.76 -22.30
CA ILE A 374 33.35 7.10 -21.36
C ILE A 374 34.81 7.29 -21.79
N SER A 375 35.12 7.27 -23.09
CA SER A 375 36.48 7.52 -23.57
C SER A 375 36.99 8.94 -23.28
N VAL A 376 36.08 9.90 -23.07
CA VAL A 376 36.40 11.31 -22.76
C VAL A 376 36.44 11.58 -21.25
N ALA A 377 35.55 10.93 -20.50
CA ALA A 377 35.39 11.05 -19.04
C ALA A 377 36.60 10.52 -18.27
#